data_AF-A0A3M6K8S6-F1
#
_entry.id   AF-A0A3M6K8S6-F1
#
_cell.length_a   1.000
_cell.length_b   1.000
_cell.length_c   1.000
_cell.angle_alpha   90.00
_cell.angle_beta   90.00
_cell.angle_gamma   90.00
#
_symmetry.space_group_name_H-M   'P 1'
#
loop_
_entity.id
_entity.type
_entity.pdbx_description
1 polymer ?
#
loop_
_entity_poly.entity_id
_entity_poly.type
_entity_poly.pdbx_seq_one_letter_code
_entity_poly.pdbx_strand_id
1 'polypeptide(L)'
;MAEKVWLGAIFLKDEGGYEIVLRSLEHYRKRLRTLSKSPELKDSAAMFASVLNQQAMKTVPKIDEVTEKIKNSINDIQAVKELSDEVPFFEKALMCYESDIEKAQNTGHEYFVNLVGDLSAAKNDVDTIKTALKKIKEYSE
;
A
#
# COMPACT_ATOMS: atom_id res chain seq x y z
N MET A 1 -17.71 24.33 12.82
CA MET A 1 -16.70 23.91 11.82
C MET A 1 -17.36 22.80 11.03
N ALA A 2 -17.53 22.96 9.72
CA ALA A 2 -18.07 21.89 8.90
C ALA A 2 -17.11 20.69 8.94
N GLU A 3 -17.65 19.48 9.03
CA GLU A 3 -16.86 18.26 9.05
C GLU A 3 -16.33 18.04 7.63
N LYS A 4 -14.99 18.04 7.47
CA LYS A 4 -14.35 17.87 6.16
C LYS A 4 -14.74 16.51 5.58
N VAL A 5 -15.41 16.50 4.43
CA VAL A 5 -15.81 15.26 3.77
C VAL A 5 -14.63 14.70 2.99
N TRP A 6 -14.21 13.48 3.33
CA TRP A 6 -13.17 12.78 2.58
C TRP A 6 -13.67 12.36 1.19
N LEU A 7 -13.15 12.99 0.15
CA LEU A 7 -13.52 12.72 -1.24
C LEU A 7 -12.85 11.47 -1.79
N GLY A 8 -11.74 11.04 -1.18
CA GLY A 8 -11.07 9.77 -1.51
C GLY A 8 -11.97 8.54 -1.38
N ALA A 9 -13.06 8.62 -0.60
CA ALA A 9 -14.06 7.57 -0.53
C ALA A 9 -14.77 7.31 -1.87
N ILE A 10 -15.02 8.36 -2.66
CA ILE A 10 -15.62 8.25 -4.00
C ILE A 10 -14.63 7.55 -4.94
N PHE A 11 -13.37 7.95 -4.92
CA PHE A 11 -12.32 7.28 -5.69
C PHE A 11 -12.22 5.79 -5.35
N LEU A 12 -12.18 5.45 -4.06
CA LEU A 12 -12.08 4.07 -3.62
C LEU A 12 -13.27 3.23 -4.12
N LYS A 13 -14.50 3.72 -3.94
CA LYS A 13 -15.71 2.95 -4.26
C LYS A 13 -16.13 3.05 -5.71
N ASP A 14 -16.42 4.27 -6.18
CA ASP A 14 -17.13 4.49 -7.44
C ASP A 14 -16.20 4.47 -8.65
N GLU A 15 -14.91 4.78 -8.45
CA GLU A 15 -13.89 4.72 -9.51
C GLU A 15 -13.08 3.42 -9.52
N GLY A 16 -13.40 2.45 -8.64
CA GLY A 16 -12.65 1.20 -8.52
C GLY A 16 -11.25 1.35 -7.89
N GLY A 17 -10.95 2.50 -7.27
CA GLY A 17 -9.65 2.78 -6.64
C GLY A 17 -9.26 1.80 -5.54
N TYR A 18 -10.23 1.09 -4.96
CA TYR A 18 -9.96 0.03 -3.98
C TYR A 18 -9.05 -1.07 -4.52
N GLU A 19 -9.09 -1.39 -5.82
CA GLU A 19 -8.32 -2.48 -6.39
C GLU A 19 -6.81 -2.26 -6.28
N ILE A 20 -6.35 -1.04 -6.60
CA ILE A 20 -4.92 -0.71 -6.52
C ILE A 20 -4.46 -0.60 -5.06
N VAL A 21 -5.34 -0.13 -4.16
CA VAL A 21 -5.04 -0.07 -2.73
C VAL A 21 -4.91 -1.47 -2.16
N LEU A 22 -5.83 -2.39 -2.48
CA LEU A 22 -5.76 -3.79 -2.07
C LEU A 22 -4.51 -4.49 -2.61
N ARG A 23 -4.17 -4.28 -3.89
CA ARG A 23 -2.92 -4.81 -4.47
C ARG A 23 -1.69 -4.28 -3.75
N SER A 24 -1.65 -2.98 -3.45
CA SER A 24 -0.54 -2.35 -2.73
C SER A 24 -0.42 -2.86 -1.29
N LEU A 25 -1.54 -3.10 -0.60
CA LEU A 25 -1.57 -3.70 0.74
C LEU A 25 -1.01 -5.12 0.72
N GLU A 26 -1.43 -5.95 -0.24
CA GLU A 26 -0.92 -7.31 -0.40
C GLU A 26 0.57 -7.31 -0.77
N HIS A 27 1.01 -6.41 -1.65
CA HIS A 27 2.44 -6.23 -1.94
C HIS A 27 3.23 -5.84 -0.70
N TYR A 28 2.75 -4.86 0.06
CA TYR A 28 3.39 -4.42 1.29
C TYR A 28 3.47 -5.55 2.32
N ARG A 29 2.43 -6.38 2.41
CA ARG A 29 2.41 -7.59 3.25
C ARG A 29 3.49 -8.58 2.83
N LYS A 30 3.61 -8.88 1.54
CA LYS A 30 4.66 -9.75 0.99
C LYS A 30 6.04 -9.22 1.34
N ARG A 31 6.27 -7.92 1.12
CA ARG A 31 7.55 -7.26 1.44
C ARG A 31 7.92 -7.43 2.91
N LEU A 32 6.98 -7.18 3.82
CA LEU A 32 7.21 -7.31 5.26
C LEU A 32 7.58 -8.76 5.65
N ARG A 33 6.97 -9.76 5.00
CA ARG A 33 7.28 -11.17 5.24
C ARG A 33 8.62 -11.62 4.65
N THR A 34 9.16 -10.89 3.67
CA THR A 34 10.43 -11.22 3.02
C THR A 34 11.56 -10.23 3.35
N LEU A 35 11.40 -9.38 4.37
CA LEU A 35 12.39 -8.37 4.76
C LEU A 35 13.79 -8.94 4.90
N SER A 36 13.95 -10.11 5.53
CA SER A 36 15.25 -10.77 5.73
C SER A 36 16.00 -11.10 4.43
N LYS A 37 15.31 -11.15 3.30
CA LYS A 37 15.89 -11.40 1.97
C LYS A 37 16.17 -10.11 1.20
N SER A 38 15.76 -8.95 1.72
CA SER A 38 15.95 -7.67 1.05
C SER A 38 17.44 -7.33 0.95
N PRO A 39 17.94 -6.92 -0.23
CA PRO A 39 19.31 -6.46 -0.39
C PRO A 39 19.60 -5.20 0.43
N GLU A 40 18.56 -4.42 0.77
CA GLU A 40 18.65 -3.21 1.60
C GLU A 40 19.04 -3.51 3.05
N LEU A 41 18.97 -4.77 3.47
CA LEU A 41 19.27 -5.22 4.83
C LEU A 41 20.61 -5.98 4.96
N LYS A 42 21.43 -6.05 3.91
CA LYS A 42 22.63 -6.90 3.93
C LYS A 42 23.80 -6.39 4.80
N ASP A 43 23.94 -5.08 5.01
CA ASP A 43 25.12 -4.51 5.71
C ASP A 43 24.78 -3.73 7.00
N SER A 44 23.76 -2.86 7.00
CA SER A 44 23.41 -2.01 8.17
C SER A 44 22.31 -2.59 9.05
N ALA A 45 21.63 -3.65 8.61
CA ALA A 45 20.37 -4.06 9.21
C ALA A 45 20.46 -5.21 10.20
N ALA A 46 21.62 -5.85 10.44
CA ALA A 46 21.72 -6.79 11.55
C ALA A 46 21.37 -6.13 12.90
N MET A 47 21.72 -4.84 13.06
CA MET A 47 21.40 -4.05 14.25
C MET A 47 19.92 -3.63 14.33
N PHE A 48 19.24 -3.49 13.19
CA PHE A 48 17.84 -3.09 13.11
C PHE A 48 16.87 -4.24 12.79
N ALA A 49 17.39 -5.45 12.54
CA ALA A 49 16.59 -6.59 12.10
C ALA A 49 15.53 -6.95 13.14
N SER A 50 15.86 -6.87 14.43
CA SER A 50 14.89 -7.09 15.51
C SER A 50 13.74 -6.07 15.47
N VAL A 51 14.06 -4.79 15.31
CA VAL A 51 13.07 -3.70 15.23
C VAL A 51 12.21 -3.82 13.98
N LEU A 52 12.83 -4.11 12.82
CA LEU A 52 12.13 -4.29 11.56
C LEU A 52 11.20 -5.52 11.60
N ASN A 53 11.65 -6.64 12.19
CA ASN A 53 10.83 -7.83 12.37
C ASN A 53 9.67 -7.57 13.35
N GLN A 54 9.91 -6.89 14.48
CA GLN A 54 8.84 -6.49 15.40
C GLN A 54 7.82 -5.57 14.73
N GLN A 55 8.28 -4.62 13.91
CA GLN A 55 7.39 -3.75 13.15
C GLN A 55 6.58 -4.55 12.14
N ALA A 56 7.19 -5.50 11.42
CA ALA A 56 6.51 -6.39 10.50
C ALA A 56 5.44 -7.25 11.21
N MET A 57 5.74 -7.79 12.39
CA MET A 57 4.79 -8.58 13.19
C MET A 57 3.55 -7.79 13.61
N LYS A 58 3.67 -6.47 13.81
CA LYS A 58 2.52 -5.60 14.12
C LYS A 58 1.80 -5.12 12.86
N THR A 59 2.57 -4.83 11.81
CA THR A 59 2.04 -4.22 10.59
C THR A 59 1.29 -5.23 9.73
N VAL A 60 1.74 -6.49 9.64
CA VAL A 60 1.05 -7.53 8.86
C VAL A 60 -0.40 -7.76 9.33
N PRO A 61 -0.68 -7.93 10.64
CA PRO A 61 -2.06 -8.00 11.13
C PRO A 61 -2.89 -6.75 10.82
N LYS A 62 -2.29 -5.55 10.90
CA LYS A 62 -2.97 -4.31 10.53
C LYS A 62 -3.32 -4.27 9.03
N ILE A 63 -2.46 -4.78 8.16
CA ILE A 63 -2.77 -4.95 6.73
C ILE A 63 -3.98 -5.86 6.56
N ASP A 64 -4.02 -6.99 7.26
CA ASP A 64 -5.13 -7.94 7.18
C ASP A 64 -6.43 -7.29 7.67
N GLU A 65 -6.41 -6.56 8.80
CA GLU A 65 -7.55 -5.79 9.32
C GLU A 65 -8.05 -4.75 8.31
N VAL A 66 -7.16 -3.92 7.78
CA VAL A 66 -7.51 -2.84 6.85
C VAL A 66 -8.02 -3.39 5.52
N THR A 67 -7.45 -4.49 5.05
CA THR A 67 -7.92 -5.21 3.85
C THR A 67 -9.37 -5.67 4.01
N GLU A 68 -9.70 -6.25 5.16
CA GLU A 68 -11.08 -6.68 5.45
C GLU A 68 -12.01 -5.49 5.63
N LYS A 69 -11.57 -4.39 6.27
CA LYS A 69 -12.35 -3.15 6.35
C LYS A 69 -12.72 -2.60 4.98
N ILE A 70 -11.78 -2.57 4.02
CA ILE A 70 -12.07 -2.14 2.64
C ILE A 70 -13.13 -3.06 2.02
N LYS A 71 -12.93 -4.38 2.05
CA LYS A 71 -13.86 -5.34 1.44
C LYS A 71 -15.27 -5.26 2.03
N ASN A 72 -15.38 -5.06 3.34
CA ASN A 72 -16.68 -4.98 4.02
C ASN A 72 -17.40 -3.65 3.76
N SER A 73 -16.66 -2.57 3.52
CA SER A 73 -17.22 -1.23 3.31
C SER A 73 -17.51 -0.91 1.85
N ILE A 74 -16.88 -1.58 0.87
CA ILE A 74 -16.88 -1.12 -0.53
C ILE A 74 -18.25 -0.94 -1.17
N ASN A 75 -19.30 -1.60 -0.66
CA ASN A 75 -20.66 -1.47 -1.18
C ASN A 75 -21.45 -0.29 -0.56
N ASP A 76 -20.92 0.37 0.48
CA ASP A 76 -21.56 1.48 1.18
C ASP A 76 -20.62 2.68 1.29
N ILE A 77 -20.97 3.77 0.60
CA ILE A 77 -20.16 4.99 0.58
C ILE A 77 -19.98 5.62 1.98
N GLN A 78 -20.94 5.44 2.90
CA GLN A 78 -20.79 5.97 4.26
C GLN A 78 -19.76 5.14 5.04
N ALA A 79 -19.82 3.80 4.95
CA ALA A 79 -18.81 2.92 5.53
C ALA A 79 -17.42 3.16 4.92
N VAL A 80 -17.30 3.46 3.62
CA VAL A 80 -16.01 3.80 3.02
C VAL A 80 -15.47 5.11 3.58
N LYS A 81 -16.31 6.12 3.83
CA LYS A 81 -15.85 7.39 4.42
C LYS A 81 -15.22 7.22 5.81
N GLU A 82 -15.66 6.24 6.59
CA GLU A 82 -15.07 5.90 7.89
C GLU A 82 -13.61 5.38 7.77
N LEU A 83 -13.17 4.99 6.56
CA LEU A 83 -11.78 4.62 6.30
C LEU A 83 -10.83 5.82 6.20
N SER A 84 -11.31 7.06 6.41
CA SER A 84 -10.46 8.25 6.35
C SER A 84 -9.25 8.17 7.28
N ASP A 85 -9.40 7.50 8.43
CA ASP A 85 -8.32 7.31 9.40
C ASP A 85 -7.23 6.35 8.90
N GLU A 86 -7.55 5.51 7.92
CA GLU A 86 -6.62 4.55 7.31
C GLU A 86 -5.86 5.15 6.12
N VAL A 87 -6.16 6.40 5.70
CA VAL A 87 -5.50 7.09 4.58
C VAL A 87 -3.96 7.09 4.67
N PRO A 88 -3.34 7.42 5.83
CA PRO A 88 -1.87 7.33 5.95
C PRO A 88 -1.33 5.92 5.71
N PHE A 89 -2.13 4.90 6.02
CA PHE A 89 -1.76 3.51 5.82
C PHE A 89 -1.87 3.10 4.35
N PHE A 90 -2.91 3.55 3.64
CA PHE A 90 -3.05 3.40 2.19
C PHE A 90 -1.88 4.05 1.45
N GLU A 91 -1.55 5.28 1.80
CA GLU A 91 -0.42 6.01 1.24
C GLU A 91 0.88 5.22 1.40
N LYS A 92 1.16 4.71 2.60
CA LYS A 92 2.36 3.93 2.87
C LYS A 92 2.44 2.66 2.02
N ALA A 93 1.33 1.96 1.84
CA ALA A 93 1.26 0.76 1.01
C ALA A 93 1.50 1.09 -0.47
N LEU A 94 0.84 2.13 -0.98
CA LEU A 94 0.97 2.61 -2.36
C LEU A 94 2.42 3.03 -2.68
N MET A 95 3.03 3.87 -1.84
CA MET A 95 4.42 4.30 -2.01
C MET A 95 5.40 3.14 -1.91
N CYS A 96 5.12 2.16 -1.04
CA CYS A 96 5.93 0.96 -0.93
C CYS A 96 5.91 0.14 -2.23
N TYR A 97 4.73 -0.01 -2.83
CA TYR A 97 4.58 -0.73 -4.08
C TYR A 97 5.24 0.00 -5.24
N GLU A 98 4.99 1.30 -5.40
CA GLU A 98 5.64 2.14 -6.42
C GLU A 98 7.16 2.05 -6.34
N SER A 99 7.74 2.22 -5.14
CA SER A 99 9.19 2.17 -4.93
C SER A 99 9.79 0.80 -5.30
N ASP A 100 9.10 -0.30 -5.01
CA ASP A 100 9.60 -1.63 -5.37
C ASP A 100 9.48 -1.93 -6.85
N ILE A 101 8.44 -1.42 -7.53
CA ILE A 101 8.32 -1.48 -8.98
C ILE A 101 9.49 -0.72 -9.62
N GLU A 102 9.76 0.51 -9.18
CA GLU A 102 10.89 1.31 -9.68
C GLU A 102 12.23 0.61 -9.45
N LYS A 103 12.45 0.03 -8.26
CA LYS A 103 13.68 -0.72 -7.97
C LYS A 103 13.81 -1.95 -8.85
N ALA A 104 12.74 -2.72 -9.04
CA ALA A 104 12.77 -3.89 -9.90
C ALA A 104 13.09 -3.50 -11.36
N GLN A 105 12.53 -2.39 -11.85
CA GLN A 105 12.77 -1.88 -13.20
C GLN A 105 14.19 -1.34 -13.39
N ASN A 106 14.68 -0.53 -12.45
CA ASN A 106 15.94 0.20 -12.61
C ASN A 106 17.15 -0.67 -12.28
N THR A 107 17.02 -1.59 -11.33
CA THR A 107 18.15 -2.41 -10.87
C THR A 107 18.14 -3.83 -11.43
N GLY A 108 16.98 -4.35 -11.84
CA GLY A 108 16.83 -5.76 -12.21
C GLY A 108 17.15 -6.73 -11.07
N HIS A 109 17.27 -6.25 -9.83
CA HIS A 109 17.73 -7.08 -8.73
C HIS A 109 16.69 -8.16 -8.40
N GLU A 110 17.13 -9.42 -8.38
CA GLU A 110 16.29 -10.63 -8.25
C GLU A 110 15.25 -10.52 -7.13
N TYR A 111 15.63 -10.02 -5.95
CA TYR A 111 14.70 -9.79 -4.84
C TYR A 111 13.48 -8.94 -5.23
N PHE A 112 13.69 -7.76 -5.83
CA PHE A 112 12.59 -6.86 -6.18
C PHE A 112 11.78 -7.39 -7.37
N VAL A 113 12.43 -8.03 -8.33
CA VAL A 113 11.75 -8.70 -9.45
C VAL A 113 10.82 -9.80 -8.93
N ASN A 114 11.31 -10.66 -8.03
CA ASN A 114 10.51 -11.72 -7.42
C ASN A 114 9.41 -11.19 -6.50
N LEU A 115 9.67 -10.07 -5.82
CA LEU A 115 8.70 -9.43 -4.93
C LEU A 115 7.53 -8.82 -5.70
N VAL A 116 7.81 -8.11 -6.80
CA VAL A 116 6.80 -7.47 -7.67
C VAL A 116 6.09 -8.50 -8.55
N GLY A 117 6.81 -9.54 -9.02
CA GLY A 117 6.26 -10.57 -9.90
C GLY A 117 6.23 -10.13 -11.36
N ASP A 118 5.04 -10.06 -11.96
CA ASP A 118 4.88 -9.63 -13.36
C ASP A 118 5.18 -8.13 -13.50
N LEU A 119 6.40 -7.83 -13.95
CA LEU A 119 6.85 -6.46 -14.14
C LEU A 119 6.02 -5.73 -15.20
N SER A 120 5.52 -6.41 -16.23
CA SER A 120 4.73 -5.76 -17.30
C SER A 120 3.40 -5.29 -16.76
N ALA A 121 2.71 -6.15 -15.99
CA ALA A 121 1.48 -5.78 -15.30
C ALA A 121 1.74 -4.67 -14.27
N ALA A 122 2.81 -4.80 -13.48
CA ALA A 122 3.13 -3.82 -12.44
C ALA A 122 3.54 -2.45 -13.00
N LYS A 123 4.05 -2.35 -14.24
CA LYS A 123 4.29 -1.04 -14.89
C LYS A 123 3.00 -0.27 -15.08
N ASN A 124 1.94 -0.97 -15.50
CA ASN A 124 0.63 -0.35 -15.72
C ASN A 124 -0.01 0.13 -14.41
N ASP A 125 0.38 -0.48 -13.29
CA ASP A 125 -0.07 -0.08 -11.96
C ASP A 125 0.56 1.25 -11.50
N VAL A 126 1.72 1.68 -12.03
CA VAL A 126 2.42 2.91 -11.58
C VAL A 126 1.55 4.16 -11.76
N ASP A 127 0.95 4.36 -12.93
CA ASP A 127 0.10 5.53 -13.18
C ASP A 127 -1.18 5.49 -12.33
N THR A 128 -1.68 4.28 -12.08
CA THR A 128 -2.83 4.04 -11.20
C THR A 128 -2.48 4.36 -9.74
N ILE A 129 -1.28 3.99 -9.28
CA ILE A 129 -0.77 4.30 -7.93
C ILE A 129 -0.62 5.82 -7.76
N LYS A 130 -0.03 6.51 -8.73
CA LYS A 130 0.12 7.99 -8.69
C LYS A 130 -1.24 8.69 -8.60
N THR A 131 -2.21 8.21 -9.38
CA THR A 131 -3.59 8.70 -9.33
C THR A 131 -4.21 8.44 -7.95
N ALA A 132 -4.05 7.23 -7.42
CA ALA A 132 -4.54 6.87 -6.09
C ALA A 132 -3.93 7.75 -4.99
N LEU A 133 -2.61 7.93 -4.98
CA LEU A 133 -1.88 8.78 -4.01
C LEU A 133 -2.40 10.22 -3.99
N LYS A 134 -2.81 10.75 -5.14
CA LYS A 134 -3.44 12.06 -5.24
C LYS A 134 -4.86 12.03 -4.67
N LYS A 135 -5.71 11.13 -5.17
CA LYS A 135 -7.16 11.12 -4.89
C LYS A 135 -7.50 10.72 -3.45
N ILE A 136 -6.76 9.80 -2.84
CA ILE A 136 -7.01 9.40 -1.43
C ILE A 136 -6.74 10.52 -0.43
N LYS A 137 -6.09 11.62 -0.84
CA LYS A 137 -5.78 12.77 0.02
C LYS A 137 -6.75 13.94 -0.19
N GLU A 138 -7.73 13.82 -1.08
CA GLU A 138 -8.67 14.89 -1.37
C GLU A 138 -9.78 14.96 -0.32
N TYR A 139 -10.03 16.17 0.21
CA TYR A 139 -11.10 16.49 1.14
C TYR A 139 -11.85 17.72 0.64
N SER A 140 -13.18 17.74 0.81
CA SER A 140 -13.98 18.95 0.64
C SER A 140 -13.92 19.81 1.89
N GLU A 141 -13.95 21.12 1.69
CA GLU A 141 -14.27 22.11 2.74
C GLU A 141 -15.73 22.02 3.18
#